data_AF-A0A926YYL4-F1
#
_entry.id   AF-A0A926YYL4-F1
#
_cell.length_a   1.000
_cell.length_b   1.000
_cell.length_c   1.000
_cell.angle_alpha   90.00
_cell.angle_beta   90.00
_cell.angle_gamma   90.00
#
_symmetry.space_group_name_H-M   'P 1'
#
loop_
_entity.id
_entity.type
_entity.pdbx_description
1 polymer ?
#
loop_
_entity_poly.entity_id
_entity_poly.type
_entity_poly.pdbx_seq_one_letter_code
_entity_poly.pdbx_strand_id
1 'polypeptide(L)'
;MSPSHLSPSQRRLQIWDYISRQLKLMPQLKLILLILANYTDPQNQKANIPASLIIRDSGLRDEEIKRLLASLEAANWVESTRVLTDAGRSVILYNLSAQLLKQALSSS
;
A
#
# COMPACT_ATOMS: atom_id res chain seq x y z
N MET A 1 -21.08 -9.68 20.90
CA MET A 1 -21.06 -9.23 19.49
C MET A 1 -19.82 -9.81 18.85
N SER A 2 -19.97 -10.91 18.09
CA SER A 2 -18.83 -11.54 17.41
C SER A 2 -18.29 -10.58 16.33
N PRO A 3 -16.97 -10.51 16.10
CA PRO A 3 -16.35 -9.59 15.15
C PRO A 3 -16.64 -10.05 13.72
N SER A 4 -17.83 -9.73 13.23
CA SER A 4 -18.34 -10.20 11.94
C SER A 4 -17.71 -9.44 10.78
N HIS A 5 -16.80 -10.14 10.09
CA HIS A 5 -16.62 -10.18 8.63
C HIS A 5 -17.05 -8.94 7.82
N LEU A 6 -16.28 -7.86 7.91
CA LEU A 6 -16.32 -6.82 6.89
C LEU A 6 -16.11 -7.44 5.51
N SER A 7 -16.98 -7.11 4.55
CA SER A 7 -16.82 -7.53 3.16
C SER A 7 -15.52 -6.96 2.58
N PRO A 8 -14.94 -7.57 1.54
CA PRO A 8 -13.71 -7.06 0.93
C PRO A 8 -13.82 -5.57 0.56
N SER A 9 -14.94 -5.15 -0.04
CA SER A 9 -15.18 -3.76 -0.40
C SER A 9 -15.21 -2.82 0.82
N GLN A 10 -15.82 -3.25 1.93
CA GLN A 10 -15.85 -2.46 3.17
C GLN A 10 -14.47 -2.29 3.80
N ARG A 11 -13.68 -3.37 3.84
CA ARG A 11 -12.29 -3.31 4.33
C ARG A 11 -11.46 -2.36 3.48
N ARG A 12 -11.60 -2.41 2.15
CA ARG A 12 -10.90 -1.49 1.25
C ARG A 12 -11.31 -0.05 1.52
N LEU A 13 -12.61 0.24 1.68
CA LEU A 13 -13.10 1.57 2.01
C LEU A 13 -12.55 2.06 3.36
N GLN A 14 -12.51 1.22 4.39
CA GLN A 14 -11.91 1.59 5.68
C GLN A 14 -10.42 1.93 5.56
N ILE A 15 -9.66 1.15 4.79
CA ILE A 15 -8.25 1.44 4.50
C ILE A 15 -8.12 2.79 3.80
N TRP A 16 -8.97 3.03 2.80
CA TRP A 16 -9.01 4.29 2.04
C TRP A 16 -9.34 5.49 2.94
N ASP A 17 -10.35 5.37 3.80
CA ASP A 17 -10.76 6.41 4.74
C ASP A 17 -9.67 6.69 5.77
N TYR A 18 -9.06 5.64 6.33
CA TYR A 18 -7.96 5.77 7.28
C TYR A 18 -6.78 6.55 6.68
N ILE A 19 -6.35 6.18 5.46
CA ILE A 19 -5.27 6.86 4.74
C ILE A 19 -5.68 8.31 4.42
N SER A 20 -6.92 8.53 3.98
CA SER A 20 -7.44 9.85 3.63
C SER A 20 -7.44 10.82 4.82
N ARG A 21 -7.68 10.32 6.04
CA ARG A 21 -7.66 11.11 7.28
C ARG A 21 -6.25 11.43 7.81
N GLN A 22 -5.19 10.88 7.22
CA GLN A 22 -3.81 11.22 7.59
C GLN A 22 -3.43 12.61 7.06
N LEU A 23 -3.74 13.65 7.82
CA LEU A 23 -3.50 15.05 7.44
C LEU A 23 -2.02 15.45 7.45
N LYS A 24 -1.17 14.70 8.16
CA LYS A 24 0.28 14.96 8.26
C LYS A 24 1.08 14.43 7.06
N LEU A 25 0.46 13.58 6.22
CA LEU A 25 1.13 13.03 5.04
C LEU A 25 1.12 14.04 3.89
N MET A 26 2.25 14.20 3.22
CA MET A 26 2.32 14.94 1.97
C MET A 26 1.37 14.31 0.93
N PRO A 27 0.75 15.11 0.05
CA PRO A 27 -0.22 14.60 -0.93
C PRO A 27 0.32 13.45 -1.78
N GLN A 28 1.60 13.51 -2.17
CA GLN A 28 2.26 12.48 -2.97
C GLN A 28 2.41 11.16 -2.22
N LEU A 29 2.79 11.20 -0.94
CA LEU A 29 2.88 10.00 -0.09
C LEU A 29 1.50 9.36 0.07
N LYS A 30 0.46 10.18 0.28
CA LYS A 30 -0.92 9.73 0.36
C LYS A 30 -1.37 9.07 -0.95
N LEU A 31 -1.05 9.67 -2.09
CA LEU A 31 -1.35 9.11 -3.40
C LEU A 31 -0.78 7.70 -3.56
N ILE A 32 0.50 7.49 -3.21
CA ILE A 32 1.12 6.16 -3.29
C ILE A 32 0.37 5.15 -2.41
N LEU A 33 0.03 5.52 -1.17
CA LEU A 33 -0.71 4.65 -0.26
C LEU A 33 -2.11 4.31 -0.79
N LEU A 34 -2.81 5.26 -1.42
CA LEU A 34 -4.12 5.02 -2.02
C LEU A 34 -4.05 4.10 -3.24
N ILE A 35 -2.99 4.22 -4.07
CA ILE A 35 -2.71 3.29 -5.16
C ILE A 35 -2.50 1.88 -4.60
N LEU A 36 -1.63 1.74 -3.60
CA LEU A 36 -1.36 0.45 -2.95
C LEU A 36 -2.64 -0.13 -2.32
N ALA A 37 -3.47 0.69 -1.68
CA ALA A 37 -4.75 0.28 -1.10
C ALA A 37 -5.74 -0.22 -2.15
N ASN A 38 -5.76 0.37 -3.35
CA ASN A 38 -6.64 -0.06 -4.43
C ASN A 38 -6.32 -1.48 -4.93
N TYR A 39 -5.04 -1.83 -4.93
CA TYR A 39 -4.56 -3.15 -5.34
C TYR A 39 -4.47 -4.16 -4.18
N THR A 40 -4.55 -3.70 -2.93
CA THR A 40 -4.52 -4.59 -1.78
C THR A 40 -5.78 -5.42 -1.72
N ASP A 41 -5.60 -6.74 -1.84
CA ASP A 41 -6.67 -7.70 -1.60
C ASP A 41 -7.02 -7.69 -0.10
N PRO A 42 -8.25 -7.33 0.27
CA PRO A 42 -8.68 -7.30 1.66
C PRO A 42 -8.71 -8.67 2.36
N GLN A 43 -8.60 -9.77 1.61
CA GLN A 43 -8.50 -11.13 2.13
C GLN A 43 -7.03 -11.56 2.33
N ASN A 44 -6.18 -11.35 1.33
CA ASN A 44 -4.77 -11.74 1.39
C ASN A 44 -3.85 -10.73 2.09
N GLN A 45 -4.29 -9.50 2.32
CA GLN A 45 -3.52 -8.41 2.95
C GLN A 45 -2.17 -8.11 2.28
N LYS A 46 -1.94 -8.67 1.08
CA LYS A 46 -0.76 -8.48 0.25
C LYS A 46 -1.20 -8.30 -1.19
N ALA A 47 -0.64 -7.27 -1.82
CA ALA A 47 -0.92 -6.85 -3.18
C ALA A 47 0.23 -7.17 -4.14
N ASN A 48 1.46 -7.25 -3.62
CA ASN A 48 2.68 -7.58 -4.34
C ASN A 48 2.86 -6.72 -5.60
N ILE A 49 2.83 -5.40 -5.41
CA ILE A 49 2.74 -4.43 -6.51
C ILE A 49 4.14 -4.01 -6.97
N PRO A 50 4.50 -4.14 -8.26
CA PRO A 50 5.79 -3.65 -8.75
C PRO A 50 5.80 -2.12 -8.86
N ALA A 51 6.97 -1.50 -8.68
CA ALA A 51 7.13 -0.04 -8.81
C ALA A 51 6.63 0.50 -10.16
N SER A 52 6.77 -0.27 -11.25
CA SER A 52 6.28 0.11 -12.58
C SER A 52 4.77 0.37 -12.61
N LEU A 53 3.98 -0.38 -11.83
CA LEU A 53 2.53 -0.18 -11.73
C LEU A 53 2.22 1.13 -10.99
N ILE A 54 2.95 1.40 -9.91
CA ILE A 54 2.81 2.61 -9.10
C ILE A 54 3.19 3.84 -9.94
N ILE A 55 4.26 3.76 -10.73
CA ILE A 55 4.68 4.81 -11.66
C ILE A 55 3.58 5.11 -12.68
N ARG A 56 3.05 4.06 -13.32
CA ARG A 56 1.98 4.19 -14.33
C ARG A 56 0.75 4.88 -13.76
N ASP A 57 0.31 4.47 -12.57
CA ASP A 57 -0.96 4.93 -11.99
C ASP A 57 -0.84 6.27 -11.26
N SER A 58 0.35 6.63 -10.79
CA SER A 58 0.62 7.94 -10.16
C SER A 58 0.93 9.03 -11.18
N GLY A 59 1.43 8.68 -12.37
CA GLY A 59 1.97 9.62 -13.35
C GLY A 59 3.28 10.30 -12.92
N LEU A 60 3.90 9.85 -11.82
CA LEU A 60 5.14 10.41 -11.29
C LEU A 60 6.36 9.76 -11.95
N ARG A 61 7.50 10.46 -11.88
CA ARG A 61 8.77 9.96 -12.41
C ARG A 61 9.33 8.85 -11.51
N ASP A 62 10.06 7.91 -12.11
CA ASP A 62 10.65 6.75 -11.42
C ASP A 62 11.48 7.15 -10.17
N GLU A 63 12.39 8.12 -10.30
CA GLU A 63 13.21 8.61 -9.18
C GLU A 63 12.41 9.29 -8.05
N GLU A 64 11.23 9.82 -8.38
CA GLU A 64 10.33 10.38 -7.39
C GLU A 64 9.59 9.26 -6.65
N ILE A 65 9.10 8.25 -7.37
CA ILE A 65 8.48 7.06 -6.79
C ILE A 65 9.43 6.31 -5.86
N LYS A 66 10.68 6.09 -6.27
CA LYS A 66 11.69 5.43 -5.41
C LYS A 66 11.89 6.18 -4.09
N ARG A 67 12.00 7.52 -4.13
CA ARG A 67 12.17 8.35 -2.92
C ARG A 67 10.94 8.34 -2.03
N LEU A 68 9.74 8.41 -2.61
CA LEU A 68 8.48 8.36 -1.86
C LEU A 68 8.29 6.98 -1.21
N LEU A 69 8.54 5.89 -1.94
CA LEU A 69 8.44 4.52 -1.41
C LEU A 69 9.46 4.28 -0.29
N ALA A 70 10.71 4.71 -0.46
CA ALA A 70 11.71 4.62 0.61
C ALA A 70 11.31 5.40 1.87
N SER A 71 10.68 6.57 1.70
CA SER A 71 10.17 7.36 2.83
C SER A 71 9.00 6.67 3.53
N LEU A 72 8.11 6.03 2.77
CA LEU A 72 6.98 5.26 3.31
C LEU A 72 7.44 3.99 4.03
N GLU A 73 8.46 3.32 3.52
CA GLU A 73 9.09 2.16 4.16
C GLU A 73 9.77 2.54 5.47
N ALA A 74 10.56 3.62 5.49
CA ALA A 74 11.23 4.12 6.70
C ALA A 74 10.23 4.48 7.80
N ALA A 75 9.02 4.91 7.42
CA ALA A 75 7.93 5.23 8.34
C ALA A 75 7.01 4.04 8.64
N ASN A 76 7.33 2.82 8.17
CA ASN A 76 6.54 1.59 8.32
C ASN A 76 5.11 1.67 7.75
N TRP A 77 4.87 2.45 6.71
CA TRP A 77 3.59 2.48 5.99
C TRP A 77 3.54 1.45 4.85
N VAL A 78 4.71 1.12 4.29
CA VAL A 78 4.87 0.21 3.16
C VAL A 78 5.93 -0.83 3.52
N GLU A 79 5.74 -2.05 3.02
CA GLU A 79 6.74 -3.13 3.08
C GLU A 79 7.13 -3.51 1.66
N SER A 80 8.41 -3.77 1.42
CA SER A 80 8.88 -4.34 0.17
C SER A 80 9.39 -5.76 0.32
N THR A 81 9.18 -6.56 -0.72
CA THR A 81 9.71 -7.91 -0.86
C THR A 81 10.46 -8.00 -2.17
N ARG A 82 11.69 -8.48 -2.11
CA ARG A 82 12.48 -8.78 -3.30
C ARG A 82 12.18 -10.21 -3.75
N VAL A 83 11.76 -10.37 -5.00
CA VAL A 83 11.48 -11.66 -5.62
C VAL A 83 12.39 -11.86 -6.82
N LEU A 84 12.82 -13.10 -7.04
CA LEU A 84 13.48 -13.52 -8.27
C LEU A 84 12.39 -14.00 -9.24
N THR A 85 12.40 -13.43 -10.43
CA THR A 85 11.58 -13.92 -11.54
C THR A 85 12.24 -15.13 -12.19
N ASP A 86 11.46 -15.93 -12.91
CA ASP A 86 11.96 -17.11 -13.65
C ASP A 86 13.08 -16.77 -14.65
N ALA A 87 13.13 -15.51 -15.11
CA ALA A 87 14.19 -14.98 -15.96
C ALA A 87 15.48 -14.58 -15.20
N GLY A 88 15.60 -14.94 -13.92
CA GLY A 88 16.74 -14.59 -13.05
C GLY A 88 16.82 -13.11 -12.67
N ARG A 89 15.79 -12.31 -12.99
CA ARG A 89 15.76 -10.89 -12.66
C ARG A 89 15.17 -10.66 -11.28
N SER A 90 15.84 -9.85 -10.48
CA SER A 90 15.36 -9.37 -9.18
C SER A 90 14.34 -8.25 -9.39
N VAL A 91 13.14 -8.40 -8.83
CA VAL A 91 12.06 -7.40 -8.85
C VAL A 91 11.66 -7.10 -7.40
N ILE A 92 11.37 -5.82 -7.11
CA ILE A 92 10.86 -5.39 -5.80
C ILE A 92 9.35 -5.20 -5.91
N LEU A 93 8.63 -5.83 -5.00
CA LEU A 93 7.18 -5.78 -4.86
C LEU A 93 6.81 -5.06 -3.57
N TYR A 94 5.85 -4.16 -3.63
CA TYR A 94 5.43 -3.29 -2.55
C TYR A 94 4.05 -3.68 -2.04
N ASN A 95 3.86 -3.57 -0.74
CA ASN A 95 2.63 -3.86 -0.01
C ASN A 95 2.37 -2.75 1.01
N LEU A 96 1.11 -2.51 1.37
CA LEU A 96 0.82 -1.80 2.62
C LEU A 96 1.37 -2.62 3.79
N SER A 97 1.94 -1.96 4.79
CA SER A 97 2.49 -2.67 5.95
C SER A 97 1.39 -3.35 6.77
N ALA A 98 1.73 -4.45 7.43
CA ALA A 98 0.80 -5.14 8.31
C ALA A 98 0.33 -4.23 9.46
N GLN A 99 1.20 -3.34 9.95
CA GLN A 99 0.86 -2.36 10.97
C GLN A 99 -0.21 -1.38 10.48
N LEU A 100 -0.04 -0.82 9.28
CA LEU A 100 -1.02 0.10 8.70
C LEU A 100 -2.36 -0.59 8.51
N LEU A 101 -2.36 -1.79 7.92
CA LEU A 101 -3.58 -2.56 7.70
C LEU A 101 -4.31 -2.85 9.02
N LYS A 102 -3.57 -3.28 10.06
CA LYS A 102 -4.13 -3.49 11.40
C LYS A 102 -4.75 -2.21 11.96
N GLN A 103 -4.05 -1.07 11.87
CA GLN A 103 -4.56 0.21 12.37
C GLN A 103 -5.82 0.62 11.63
N ALA A 104 -5.79 0.60 10.30
CA ALA A 104 -6.90 1.02 9.45
C ALA A 104 -8.17 0.17 9.66
N LEU A 105 -8.00 -1.15 9.81
CA LEU A 105 -9.11 -2.08 10.03
C LEU A 105 -9.60 -2.14 11.49
N SER A 106 -8.81 -1.60 12.44
CA SER A 106 -9.20 -1.52 13.86
C SER A 106 -9.80 -0.16 14.24
N SER A 107 -9.66 0.87 13.40
CA SER A 107 -10.13 2.24 13.66
C SER A 107 -11.64 2.44 13.40
N SER A 108 -12.46 1.41 13.63
CA SER A 108 -13.92 1.46 13.47
C SER A 108 -14.60 2.12 14.67
#